data_AF-A0A1F3VL53-F1
#
_entry.id   AF-A0A1F3VL53-F1
#
_cell.length_a   1.000
_cell.length_b   1.000
_cell.length_c   1.000
_cell.angle_alpha   90.00
_cell.angle_beta   90.00
_cell.angle_gamma   90.00
#
_symmetry.space_group_name_H-M   'P 1'
#
loop_
_entity.id
_entity.type
_entity.pdbx_description
1 polymer ?
#
loop_
_entity_poly.entity_id
_entity_poly.type
_entity_poly.pdbx_seq_one_letter_code
_entity_poly.pdbx_strand_id
1 'polypeptide(L)'
;MKSLVTLLVCLSFIQNLLALDVGDGSLGACTEASLVANNSGPYNCTSLTIGAAFNFTGDAGVTAPVVIKVTGDVIINNVLSVNGANGGVGNNDDGIADQVIGGIPGRGGFAGGSTGVDSTTPGQNGNDGGYGGAGFGGTKGSEGGLGWAAGGGGGGGRFGGAAIAGNNGITSGDIGTSIGLGGAAGLSTYAPESNFKILLVGGSGGGAGGPSADSSDPYDMSGSGGGGGGALRIMAGGDITINSSIRANGGHGGAGFEYSGGGGGGSGGAIFLESLGDVIVAGSIIATGGSGGAGAPTIGTTVSDGGDGSVGRIRIDDRDGNWSGAGSVTPAAYEAVVDSDSGVVTQIDSGISCGSIALVDDKQNIFFTLLLGIVAVSFVMGFLRKLKFIFKQ
;
A
#
# COMPACT_ATOMS: atom_id res chain seq x y z
N MET A 1 41.18 -33.49 8.86
CA MET A 1 39.97 -33.43 9.71
C MET A 1 39.67 -32.05 10.29
N LYS A 2 40.55 -31.38 11.06
CA LYS A 2 40.20 -30.06 11.65
C LYS A 2 39.82 -28.95 10.65
N SER A 3 40.51 -28.86 9.52
CA SER A 3 40.19 -27.86 8.47
C SER A 3 38.89 -28.14 7.72
N LEU A 4 38.45 -29.42 7.69
CA LEU A 4 37.18 -29.81 7.09
C LEU A 4 36.00 -29.41 8.00
N VAL A 5 36.16 -29.57 9.32
CA VAL A 5 35.14 -29.21 10.31
C VAL A 5 34.93 -27.69 10.34
N THR A 6 35.98 -26.87 10.25
CA THR A 6 35.85 -25.41 10.21
C THR A 6 35.19 -24.94 8.91
N LEU A 7 35.49 -25.58 7.77
CA LEU A 7 34.83 -25.29 6.49
C LEU A 7 33.34 -25.69 6.54
N LEU A 8 33.01 -26.84 7.12
CA LEU A 8 31.61 -27.29 7.28
C LEU A 8 30.82 -26.34 8.19
N VAL A 9 31.43 -25.88 9.28
CA VAL A 9 30.82 -24.92 10.22
C VAL A 9 30.64 -23.56 9.55
N CYS A 10 31.62 -23.06 8.79
CA CYS A 10 31.44 -21.83 8.00
C CYS A 10 30.37 -21.97 6.91
N LEU A 11 30.30 -23.12 6.20
CA LEU A 11 29.24 -23.36 5.22
C LEU A 11 27.85 -23.43 5.88
N SER A 12 27.73 -24.00 7.09
CA SER A 12 26.43 -24.03 7.79
C SER A 12 25.96 -22.65 8.24
N PHE A 13 26.87 -21.69 8.46
CA PHE A 13 26.49 -20.30 8.75
C PHE A 13 26.09 -19.50 7.50
N ILE A 14 26.58 -19.88 6.31
CA ILE A 14 26.28 -19.17 5.05
C ILE A 14 24.90 -19.55 4.50
N GLN A 15 24.37 -20.75 4.81
CA GLN A 15 23.05 -21.17 4.33
C GLN A 15 21.88 -20.36 4.91
N ASN A 16 22.09 -19.62 5.99
CA ASN A 16 21.06 -18.76 6.58
C ASN A 16 21.01 -17.34 5.98
N LEU A 17 21.91 -16.98 5.05
CA LEU A 17 21.98 -15.62 4.49
C LEU A 17 20.98 -15.36 3.35
N LEU A 18 20.23 -16.36 2.90
CA LEU A 18 19.32 -16.27 1.75
C LEU A 18 17.86 -16.58 2.12
N ALA A 19 17.56 -16.73 3.41
CA ALA A 19 16.22 -17.04 3.88
C ALA A 19 15.31 -15.80 3.82
N LEU A 20 14.01 -16.05 3.56
CA LEU A 20 12.95 -15.08 3.82
C LEU A 20 13.17 -14.45 5.21
N ASP A 21 13.18 -13.11 5.27
CA ASP A 21 13.36 -12.38 6.52
C ASP A 21 12.07 -12.42 7.35
N VAL A 22 11.90 -13.53 8.06
CA VAL A 22 10.79 -13.81 8.98
C VAL A 22 10.93 -13.10 10.33
N GLY A 23 11.93 -12.23 10.49
CA GLY A 23 12.21 -11.48 11.71
C GLY A 23 12.86 -12.32 12.82
N ASP A 24 12.95 -11.72 14.00
CA ASP A 24 13.61 -12.31 15.17
C ASP A 24 12.64 -12.74 16.30
N GLY A 25 11.35 -12.46 16.13
CA GLY A 25 10.33 -12.74 17.14
C GLY A 25 10.43 -11.89 18.42
N SER A 26 11.09 -10.73 18.38
CA SER A 26 11.29 -9.85 19.54
C SER A 26 10.01 -9.37 20.25
N LEU A 27 8.86 -9.38 19.57
CA LEU A 27 7.55 -9.06 20.14
C LEU A 27 6.82 -10.27 20.75
N GLY A 28 7.40 -11.47 20.67
CA GLY A 28 6.73 -12.71 21.09
C GLY A 28 5.48 -12.99 20.25
N ALA A 29 4.46 -13.59 20.86
CA ALA A 29 3.19 -13.86 20.18
C ALA A 29 2.42 -12.55 19.97
N CYS A 30 2.18 -12.20 18.71
CA CYS A 30 1.45 -11.01 18.35
C CYS A 30 -0.05 -11.27 18.30
N THR A 31 -0.78 -10.35 18.93
CA THR A 31 -2.24 -10.21 18.88
C THR A 31 -2.57 -8.77 18.49
N GLU A 32 -3.84 -8.42 18.40
CA GLU A 32 -4.30 -7.05 18.15
C GLU A 32 -3.71 -6.06 19.16
N ALA A 33 -3.63 -6.46 20.44
CA ALA A 33 -3.04 -5.63 21.49
C ALA A 33 -1.57 -5.30 21.22
N SER A 34 -0.80 -6.28 20.72
CA SER A 34 0.61 -6.10 20.34
C SER A 34 0.76 -5.17 19.14
N LEU A 35 -0.19 -5.22 18.19
CA LEU A 35 -0.20 -4.37 16.99
C LEU A 35 -0.51 -2.91 17.34
N VAL A 36 -1.47 -2.65 18.25
CA VAL A 36 -1.78 -1.29 18.75
C VAL A 36 -0.56 -0.67 19.44
N ALA A 37 0.10 -1.42 20.30
CA ALA A 37 1.21 -0.91 21.11
C ALA A 37 2.43 -0.49 20.28
N ASN A 38 2.60 -1.07 19.08
CA ASN A 38 3.75 -0.84 18.20
C ASN A 38 3.31 -0.22 16.87
N ASN A 39 2.68 0.96 16.90
CA ASN A 39 2.12 1.58 15.69
C ASN A 39 3.18 2.12 14.70
N SER A 40 4.46 1.75 14.81
CA SER A 40 5.53 2.24 13.93
C SER A 40 6.55 1.14 13.61
N GLY A 41 6.81 0.91 12.32
CA GLY A 41 7.85 -0.01 11.84
C GLY A 41 7.36 -1.45 11.58
N PRO A 42 8.28 -2.37 11.27
CA PRO A 42 7.96 -3.77 11.08
C PRO A 42 7.67 -4.45 12.43
N TYR A 43 6.66 -5.30 12.46
CA TYR A 43 6.32 -6.14 13.61
C TYR A 43 7.10 -7.44 13.53
N ASN A 44 7.89 -7.79 14.56
CA ASN A 44 8.67 -9.04 14.59
C ASN A 44 8.09 -10.00 15.63
N CYS A 45 7.27 -10.94 15.18
CA CYS A 45 6.48 -11.83 16.02
C CYS A 45 7.01 -13.27 15.97
N THR A 46 6.78 -14.05 17.02
CA THR A 46 6.99 -15.51 16.97
C THR A 46 5.82 -16.24 16.34
N SER A 47 4.61 -15.72 16.55
CA SER A 47 3.36 -16.17 15.93
C SER A 47 2.43 -14.95 15.80
N LEU A 48 1.48 -14.99 14.88
CA LEU A 48 0.44 -13.97 14.75
C LEU A 48 -0.94 -14.62 14.83
N THR A 49 -1.79 -14.11 15.73
CA THR A 49 -3.21 -14.50 15.76
C THR A 49 -4.09 -13.26 15.81
N ILE A 50 -5.00 -13.14 14.84
CA ILE A 50 -6.06 -12.11 14.81
C ILE A 50 -7.39 -12.78 15.14
N GLY A 51 -7.83 -12.67 16.39
CA GLY A 51 -9.11 -13.18 16.90
C GLY A 51 -10.25 -12.15 16.90
N ALA A 52 -9.94 -10.86 16.87
CA ALA A 52 -10.88 -9.74 16.82
C ALA A 52 -10.60 -8.85 15.61
N ALA A 53 -11.61 -8.10 15.15
CA ALA A 53 -11.44 -7.20 14.02
C ALA A 53 -10.39 -6.12 14.36
N PHE A 54 -9.41 -5.96 13.48
CA PHE A 54 -8.30 -5.03 13.64
C PHE A 54 -8.10 -4.18 12.40
N ASN A 55 -7.94 -2.86 12.57
CA ASN A 55 -7.73 -1.92 11.49
C ASN A 55 -6.47 -1.09 11.74
N PHE A 56 -5.51 -1.14 10.84
CA PHE A 56 -4.43 -0.17 10.79
C PHE A 56 -4.94 1.09 10.11
N THR A 57 -5.35 2.06 10.92
CA THR A 57 -5.68 3.40 10.43
C THR A 57 -4.41 4.08 9.95
N GLY A 58 -4.44 4.66 8.75
CA GLY A 58 -3.45 5.66 8.38
C GLY A 58 -3.76 6.99 9.07
N ASP A 59 -2.74 7.79 9.30
CA ASP A 59 -2.90 9.23 9.53
C ASP A 59 -2.51 9.96 8.23
N ALA A 60 -2.99 11.19 8.07
CA ALA A 60 -2.57 12.04 6.96
C ALA A 60 -1.04 12.22 6.99
N GLY A 61 -0.35 11.57 6.04
CA GLY A 61 1.12 11.59 5.94
C GLY A 61 1.83 10.30 6.35
N VAL A 62 1.13 9.29 6.90
CA VAL A 62 1.73 7.98 7.18
C VAL A 62 1.65 7.10 5.93
N THR A 63 2.68 7.23 5.09
CA THR A 63 2.83 6.48 3.83
C THR A 63 3.65 5.18 3.98
N ALA A 64 4.10 4.87 5.20
CA ALA A 64 4.84 3.63 5.44
C ALA A 64 3.88 2.42 5.48
N PRO A 65 4.17 1.34 4.73
CA PRO A 65 3.34 0.14 4.73
C PRO A 65 3.36 -0.59 6.07
N VAL A 66 2.38 -1.45 6.29
CA VAL A 66 2.38 -2.42 7.40
C VAL A 66 3.21 -3.62 6.99
N VAL A 67 4.23 -3.94 7.78
CA VAL A 67 5.12 -5.09 7.54
C VAL A 67 5.11 -5.96 8.78
N ILE A 68 4.64 -7.19 8.68
CA ILE A 68 4.60 -8.17 9.77
C ILE A 68 5.50 -9.34 9.41
N LYS A 69 6.48 -9.62 10.27
CA LYS A 69 7.44 -10.70 10.17
C LYS A 69 7.15 -11.69 11.29
N VAL A 70 6.98 -12.97 10.94
CA VAL A 70 6.52 -14.00 11.86
C VAL A 70 7.40 -15.23 11.72
N THR A 71 8.10 -15.64 12.77
CA THR A 71 9.00 -16.81 12.69
C THR A 71 8.26 -18.15 12.64
N GLY A 72 7.00 -18.20 13.10
CA GLY A 72 6.11 -19.35 13.03
C GLY A 72 4.85 -19.07 12.20
N ASP A 73 3.71 -19.55 12.69
CA ASP A 73 2.43 -19.52 11.97
C ASP A 73 1.68 -18.19 12.10
N VAL A 74 0.86 -17.91 11.09
CA VAL A 74 -0.08 -16.80 11.04
C VAL A 74 -1.51 -17.33 10.94
N ILE A 75 -2.38 -16.90 11.85
CA ILE A 75 -3.80 -17.27 11.88
C ILE A 75 -4.68 -16.02 11.91
N ILE A 76 -5.44 -15.79 10.84
CA ILE A 76 -6.38 -14.67 10.71
C ILE A 76 -7.82 -15.16 10.84
N ASN A 77 -8.34 -15.17 12.06
CA ASN A 77 -9.71 -15.61 12.38
C ASN A 77 -10.76 -14.49 12.29
N ASN A 78 -10.32 -13.23 12.17
CA ASN A 78 -11.19 -12.07 12.05
C ASN A 78 -10.65 -11.07 11.02
N VAL A 79 -11.32 -9.93 10.84
CA VAL A 79 -10.94 -8.93 9.84
C VAL A 79 -9.60 -8.28 10.21
N LEU A 80 -8.62 -8.34 9.31
CA LEU A 80 -7.40 -7.55 9.33
C LEU A 80 -7.46 -6.51 8.20
N SER A 81 -7.50 -5.22 8.54
CA SER A 81 -7.78 -4.16 7.57
C SER A 81 -6.69 -3.10 7.53
N VAL A 82 -6.38 -2.63 6.32
CA VAL A 82 -5.62 -1.42 5.99
C VAL A 82 -6.44 -0.52 5.05
N ASN A 83 -7.78 -0.53 5.15
CA ASN A 83 -8.65 0.21 4.24
C ASN A 83 -8.42 1.73 4.29
N GLY A 84 -8.64 2.40 3.15
CA GLY A 84 -8.86 3.84 3.10
C GLY A 84 -10.24 4.22 3.63
N ALA A 85 -10.35 5.42 4.18
CA ALA A 85 -11.61 6.00 4.63
C ALA A 85 -12.35 6.68 3.48
N ASN A 86 -13.68 6.76 3.60
CA ASN A 86 -14.51 7.48 2.67
C ASN A 86 -14.23 8.99 2.70
N GLY A 87 -14.47 9.67 1.58
CA GLY A 87 -14.55 11.13 1.55
C GLY A 87 -15.75 11.64 2.35
N GLY A 88 -15.61 12.87 2.86
CA GLY A 88 -16.70 13.63 3.47
C GLY A 88 -17.76 14.03 2.43
N VAL A 89 -19.00 14.05 2.90
CA VAL A 89 -20.16 14.50 2.13
C VAL A 89 -20.19 16.04 2.14
N GLY A 90 -20.53 16.66 1.01
CA GLY A 90 -20.80 18.10 0.94
C GLY A 90 -21.91 18.51 1.91
N ASN A 91 -21.74 19.63 2.61
CA ASN A 91 -22.75 20.18 3.52
C ASN A 91 -22.76 21.72 3.49
N ASN A 92 -23.86 22.32 3.97
CA ASN A 92 -24.02 23.76 4.12
C ASN A 92 -24.65 24.16 5.48
N ASP A 93 -24.38 23.37 6.53
CA ASP A 93 -25.19 23.34 7.76
C ASP A 93 -25.28 24.66 8.54
N ASP A 94 -24.37 25.63 8.33
CA ASP A 94 -24.33 26.90 9.07
C ASP A 94 -24.24 28.16 8.20
N GLY A 95 -24.34 28.02 6.87
CA GLY A 95 -24.09 29.14 5.96
C GLY A 95 -22.64 29.65 6.04
N ILE A 96 -21.70 28.75 6.34
CA ILE A 96 -20.26 28.95 6.17
C ILE A 96 -19.76 27.77 5.32
N ALA A 97 -18.93 28.08 4.32
CA ALA A 97 -18.33 27.04 3.49
C ALA A 97 -17.26 26.30 4.31
N ASP A 98 -17.59 25.10 4.77
CA ASP A 98 -16.67 24.22 5.52
C ASP A 98 -15.86 23.34 4.58
N GLN A 99 -14.53 23.35 4.73
CA GLN A 99 -13.69 22.44 3.94
C GLN A 99 -14.05 20.99 4.25
N VAL A 100 -14.55 20.28 3.24
CA VAL A 100 -14.83 18.86 3.34
C VAL A 100 -13.53 18.10 3.07
N ILE A 101 -13.00 17.48 4.13
CA ILE A 101 -11.71 16.79 4.08
C ILE A 101 -11.82 15.51 3.26
N GLY A 102 -10.84 15.26 2.40
CA GLY A 102 -10.69 14.01 1.66
C GLY A 102 -10.53 12.79 2.58
N GLY A 103 -10.88 11.62 2.08
CA GLY A 103 -10.76 10.37 2.83
C GLY A 103 -9.32 10.12 3.28
N ILE A 104 -9.16 9.83 4.57
CA ILE A 104 -7.87 9.47 5.18
C ILE A 104 -7.38 8.16 4.53
N PRO A 105 -6.09 8.07 4.14
CA PRO A 105 -5.57 6.85 3.54
C PRO A 105 -5.55 5.68 4.52
N GLY A 106 -5.62 4.47 3.97
CA GLY A 106 -5.15 3.30 4.68
C GLY A 106 -3.63 3.38 4.88
N ARG A 107 -3.10 2.76 5.92
CA ARG A 107 -1.66 2.84 6.20
C ARG A 107 -0.82 2.38 5.00
N GLY A 108 0.06 3.24 4.49
CA GLY A 108 0.83 2.98 3.28
C GLY A 108 0.20 3.48 1.97
N GLY A 109 -1.07 3.92 2.00
CA GLY A 109 -1.78 4.52 0.88
C GLY A 109 -1.76 6.06 0.90
N PHE A 110 -2.58 6.66 0.04
CA PHE A 110 -2.61 8.12 -0.17
C PHE A 110 -4.00 8.74 -0.01
N ALA A 111 -4.04 9.97 0.52
CA ALA A 111 -5.27 10.67 0.86
C ALA A 111 -6.09 11.05 -0.39
N GLY A 112 -7.41 11.09 -0.22
CA GLY A 112 -8.32 11.68 -1.21
C GLY A 112 -8.20 13.21 -1.26
N GLY A 113 -8.67 13.82 -2.35
CA GLY A 113 -8.71 15.26 -2.52
C GLY A 113 -9.78 15.89 -1.64
N SER A 114 -9.47 17.01 -0.99
CA SER A 114 -10.45 17.81 -0.25
C SER A 114 -11.20 18.76 -1.18
N THR A 115 -12.32 19.29 -0.72
CA THR A 115 -12.95 20.42 -1.39
C THR A 115 -12.16 21.70 -1.13
N GLY A 116 -12.43 22.75 -1.92
CA GLY A 116 -12.05 24.10 -1.55
C GLY A 116 -12.77 24.58 -0.29
N VAL A 117 -12.35 25.73 0.24
CA VAL A 117 -13.02 26.44 1.35
C VAL A 117 -14.16 27.33 0.86
N ASP A 118 -14.41 27.38 -0.45
CA ASP A 118 -15.48 28.17 -1.06
C ASP A 118 -15.98 27.51 -2.36
N SER A 119 -17.16 27.93 -2.81
CA SER A 119 -17.75 27.50 -4.08
C SER A 119 -17.00 28.02 -5.32
N THR A 120 -15.91 28.79 -5.16
CA THR A 120 -15.13 29.32 -6.29
C THR A 120 -13.95 28.44 -6.67
N THR A 121 -13.52 27.59 -5.74
CA THR A 121 -12.33 26.77 -5.89
C THR A 121 -12.69 25.40 -6.47
N PRO A 122 -12.05 24.95 -7.57
CA PRO A 122 -12.22 23.60 -8.08
C PRO A 122 -11.93 22.52 -7.01
N GLY A 123 -12.46 21.31 -7.23
CA GLY A 123 -12.09 20.17 -6.41
C GLY A 123 -10.58 19.95 -6.41
N GLN A 124 -10.01 19.57 -5.26
CA GLN A 124 -8.59 19.23 -5.21
C GLN A 124 -8.37 17.82 -5.74
N ASN A 125 -7.19 17.59 -6.32
CA ASN A 125 -6.75 16.25 -6.70
C ASN A 125 -6.51 15.40 -5.45
N GLY A 126 -6.65 14.08 -5.58
CA GLY A 126 -6.10 13.15 -4.61
C GLY A 126 -4.57 13.18 -4.57
N ASN A 127 -4.00 12.40 -3.67
CA ASN A 127 -2.56 12.17 -3.60
C ASN A 127 -2.23 10.76 -4.08
N ASP A 128 -1.00 10.59 -4.55
CA ASP A 128 -0.43 9.34 -5.05
C ASP A 128 1.09 9.23 -4.79
N GLY A 129 1.67 10.12 -3.99
CA GLY A 129 3.12 10.14 -3.73
C GLY A 129 3.98 10.48 -4.95
N GLY A 130 3.41 11.02 -6.03
CA GLY A 130 4.10 11.34 -7.28
C GLY A 130 4.12 10.21 -8.31
N TYR A 131 3.31 9.16 -8.13
CA TYR A 131 3.27 8.02 -9.06
C TYR A 131 2.32 8.19 -10.27
N GLY A 132 1.60 9.31 -10.35
CA GLY A 132 0.63 9.63 -11.41
C GLY A 132 -0.71 8.88 -11.32
N GLY A 133 -1.00 8.27 -10.17
CA GLY A 133 -2.23 7.57 -9.88
C GLY A 133 -3.34 8.41 -9.24
N ALA A 134 -3.09 9.67 -8.88
CA ALA A 134 -4.07 10.51 -8.21
C ALA A 134 -5.31 10.76 -9.09
N GLY A 135 -6.51 10.64 -8.50
CA GLY A 135 -7.73 11.13 -9.15
C GLY A 135 -7.73 12.65 -9.22
N PHE A 136 -8.10 13.23 -10.37
CA PHE A 136 -8.16 14.68 -10.52
C PHE A 136 -9.46 15.25 -9.97
N GLY A 137 -9.40 16.46 -9.42
CA GLY A 137 -10.60 17.15 -8.97
C GLY A 137 -11.49 17.61 -10.13
N GLY A 138 -12.80 17.65 -9.90
CA GLY A 138 -13.76 18.21 -10.84
C GLY A 138 -13.68 19.74 -10.89
N THR A 139 -14.01 20.33 -12.03
CA THR A 139 -14.02 21.80 -12.17
C THR A 139 -15.36 22.38 -11.72
N LYS A 140 -15.31 23.64 -11.27
CA LYS A 140 -16.51 24.43 -11.02
C LYS A 140 -17.33 24.60 -12.32
N GLY A 141 -18.65 24.71 -12.20
CA GLY A 141 -19.47 25.34 -13.23
C GLY A 141 -19.12 26.83 -13.43
N SER A 142 -19.64 27.47 -14.47
CA SER A 142 -19.59 28.92 -14.61
C SER A 142 -20.99 29.50 -14.77
N GLU A 143 -21.24 30.57 -14.03
CA GLU A 143 -22.47 31.34 -14.17
C GLU A 143 -22.55 31.99 -15.54
N GLY A 144 -23.76 32.01 -16.07
CA GLY A 144 -24.14 32.76 -17.26
C GLY A 144 -25.43 33.53 -17.00
N GLY A 145 -25.36 34.72 -16.40
CA GLY A 145 -26.57 35.47 -16.06
C GLY A 145 -27.33 34.86 -14.87
N LEU A 146 -28.64 34.62 -15.01
CA LEU A 146 -29.53 34.15 -13.92
C LEU A 146 -29.54 32.61 -13.73
N GLY A 147 -28.63 31.89 -14.40
CA GLY A 147 -28.68 30.44 -14.52
C GLY A 147 -27.67 29.69 -13.64
N TRP A 148 -28.06 28.49 -13.20
CA TRP A 148 -27.23 27.58 -12.41
C TRP A 148 -26.42 26.64 -13.31
N ALA A 149 -25.14 26.43 -12.97
CA ALA A 149 -24.29 25.44 -13.62
C ALA A 149 -23.71 24.48 -12.58
N ALA A 150 -23.97 23.18 -12.77
CA ALA A 150 -23.45 22.17 -11.86
C ALA A 150 -21.93 21.98 -12.03
N GLY A 151 -21.26 21.64 -10.93
CA GLY A 151 -19.85 21.25 -10.93
C GLY A 151 -19.65 19.84 -11.47
N GLY A 152 -18.44 19.53 -11.96
CA GLY A 152 -18.10 18.18 -12.42
C GLY A 152 -17.74 17.25 -11.26
N GLY A 153 -17.99 15.95 -11.41
CA GLY A 153 -17.57 14.94 -10.42
C GLY A 153 -16.04 14.76 -10.38
N GLY A 154 -15.50 14.29 -9.26
CA GLY A 154 -14.08 14.00 -9.10
C GLY A 154 -13.67 12.68 -9.78
N GLY A 155 -12.45 12.59 -10.29
CA GLY A 155 -11.92 11.37 -10.90
C GLY A 155 -11.48 10.32 -9.88
N GLY A 156 -11.59 9.04 -10.23
CA GLY A 156 -11.15 7.93 -9.40
C GLY A 156 -9.63 7.79 -9.34
N GLY A 157 -9.12 7.36 -8.18
CA GLY A 157 -7.70 7.03 -8.00
C GLY A 157 -7.30 5.75 -8.75
N ARG A 158 -6.06 5.67 -9.20
CA ARG A 158 -5.51 4.54 -9.96
C ARG A 158 -4.28 3.94 -9.27
N PHE A 159 -4.22 2.60 -9.22
CA PHE A 159 -3.08 1.85 -8.72
C PHE A 159 -2.81 0.59 -9.55
N GLY A 160 -3.73 -0.39 -9.47
CA GLY A 160 -3.65 -1.67 -10.18
C GLY A 160 -4.27 -1.61 -11.56
N GLY A 161 -5.61 -1.55 -11.59
CA GLY A 161 -6.42 -1.59 -12.81
C GLY A 161 -6.66 -0.23 -13.48
N ALA A 162 -7.65 -0.18 -14.38
CA ALA A 162 -8.21 1.08 -14.86
C ALA A 162 -9.06 1.73 -13.76
N ALA A 163 -9.01 3.06 -13.67
CA ALA A 163 -9.91 3.87 -12.85
C ALA A 163 -10.89 4.61 -13.77
N ILE A 164 -12.00 5.10 -13.21
CA ILE A 164 -13.05 5.80 -13.97
C ILE A 164 -12.93 7.30 -13.73
N ALA A 165 -13.13 8.11 -14.78
CA ALA A 165 -13.19 9.56 -14.67
C ALA A 165 -14.52 10.01 -14.05
N GLY A 166 -14.55 11.19 -13.44
CA GLY A 166 -15.80 11.80 -12.98
C GLY A 166 -16.68 12.22 -14.15
N ASN A 167 -17.99 12.26 -13.92
CA ASN A 167 -18.96 12.77 -14.88
C ASN A 167 -18.91 14.30 -14.95
N ASN A 168 -19.16 14.87 -16.12
CA ASN A 168 -19.31 16.33 -16.23
C ASN A 168 -20.57 16.80 -15.48
N GLY A 169 -20.56 18.09 -15.13
CA GLY A 169 -21.72 18.85 -14.71
C GLY A 169 -22.83 18.85 -15.76
N ILE A 170 -24.00 19.30 -15.35
CA ILE A 170 -25.18 19.48 -16.20
C ILE A 170 -25.70 20.91 -16.10
N THR A 171 -26.39 21.37 -17.14
CA THR A 171 -27.16 22.61 -17.10
C THR A 171 -28.58 22.30 -16.65
N SER A 172 -29.06 22.99 -15.61
CA SER A 172 -30.48 22.91 -15.20
C SER A 172 -31.25 24.03 -15.89
N GLY A 173 -31.90 23.73 -17.01
CA GLY A 173 -33.08 24.44 -17.55
C GLY A 173 -32.93 25.90 -18.03
N ASP A 174 -32.15 26.75 -17.36
CA ASP A 174 -32.07 28.17 -17.63
C ASP A 174 -30.62 28.67 -17.60
N ILE A 175 -30.12 29.06 -18.78
CA ILE A 175 -29.06 30.06 -19.06
C ILE A 175 -27.64 29.85 -18.44
N GLY A 176 -27.33 28.78 -17.71
CA GLY A 176 -25.93 28.46 -17.36
C GLY A 176 -25.04 28.35 -18.62
N THR A 177 -23.92 29.09 -18.68
CA THR A 177 -23.11 29.19 -19.92
C THR A 177 -22.06 28.08 -20.06
N SER A 178 -21.54 27.52 -18.95
CA SER A 178 -20.66 26.34 -19.01
C SER A 178 -20.76 25.45 -17.77
N ILE A 179 -20.97 24.15 -18.00
CA ILE A 179 -20.93 23.10 -16.96
C ILE A 179 -19.51 22.85 -16.46
N GLY A 180 -19.37 22.40 -15.22
CA GLY A 180 -18.10 21.89 -14.71
C GLY A 180 -17.69 20.62 -15.46
N LEU A 181 -16.40 20.45 -15.73
CA LEU A 181 -15.85 19.23 -16.30
C LEU A 181 -15.54 18.24 -15.18
N GLY A 182 -15.81 16.97 -15.43
CA GLY A 182 -15.42 15.88 -14.54
C GLY A 182 -13.90 15.75 -14.46
N GLY A 183 -13.41 15.43 -13.28
CA GLY A 183 -12.01 15.14 -13.05
C GLY A 183 -11.57 13.89 -13.79
N ALA A 184 -10.43 13.95 -14.45
CA ALA A 184 -9.83 12.78 -15.08
C ALA A 184 -9.49 11.69 -14.03
N ALA A 185 -9.52 10.43 -14.44
CA ALA A 185 -8.98 9.33 -13.64
C ALA A 185 -7.45 9.43 -13.53
N GLY A 186 -6.86 8.74 -12.55
CA GLY A 186 -5.40 8.59 -12.46
C GLY A 186 -4.78 8.06 -13.77
N LEU A 187 -3.63 8.60 -14.17
CA LEU A 187 -3.03 8.38 -15.49
C LEU A 187 -2.20 7.10 -15.57
N SER A 188 -1.55 6.71 -14.48
CA SER A 188 -0.62 5.58 -14.44
C SER A 188 -0.99 4.55 -13.38
N THR A 189 -0.60 3.32 -13.66
CA THR A 189 -0.52 2.23 -12.69
C THR A 189 0.91 2.15 -12.16
N TYR A 190 1.09 1.80 -10.88
CA TYR A 190 2.42 1.72 -10.26
C TYR A 190 2.54 0.51 -9.32
N ALA A 191 3.75 0.29 -8.82
CA ALA A 191 4.17 -0.85 -8.00
C ALA A 191 3.61 -2.19 -8.51
N PRO A 192 4.04 -2.67 -9.69
CA PRO A 192 3.61 -3.99 -10.16
C PRO A 192 4.00 -5.08 -9.16
N GLU A 193 3.27 -6.19 -9.16
CA GLU A 193 3.40 -7.29 -8.20
C GLU A 193 4.82 -7.86 -8.19
N SER A 194 5.49 -7.87 -9.34
CA SER A 194 6.90 -8.28 -9.47
C SER A 194 7.87 -7.44 -8.64
N ASN A 195 7.51 -6.19 -8.32
CA ASN A 195 8.36 -5.23 -7.61
C ASN A 195 7.99 -5.04 -6.13
N PHE A 196 7.00 -5.76 -5.60
CA PHE A 196 6.56 -5.63 -4.20
C PHE A 196 7.68 -5.76 -3.16
N LYS A 197 8.71 -6.56 -3.46
CA LYS A 197 9.88 -6.74 -2.58
C LYS A 197 10.69 -5.45 -2.40
N ILE A 198 10.65 -4.54 -3.39
CA ILE A 198 11.45 -3.31 -3.43
C ILE A 198 10.56 -2.08 -3.19
N LEU A 199 9.32 -2.10 -3.68
CA LEU A 199 8.35 -1.02 -3.58
C LEU A 199 7.01 -1.58 -3.12
N LEU A 200 6.76 -1.48 -1.81
CA LEU A 200 5.47 -1.78 -1.21
C LEU A 200 4.79 -0.47 -0.83
N VAL A 201 3.77 -0.10 -1.60
CA VAL A 201 2.99 1.13 -1.46
C VAL A 201 1.53 0.83 -1.72
N GLY A 202 0.64 1.60 -1.08
CA GLY A 202 -0.80 1.46 -1.20
C GLY A 202 -1.38 2.23 -2.40
N GLY A 203 -2.71 2.25 -2.42
CA GLY A 203 -3.52 2.89 -3.43
C GLY A 203 -3.47 4.42 -3.35
N SER A 204 -3.73 5.04 -4.49
CA SER A 204 -3.95 6.48 -4.68
C SER A 204 -5.35 6.90 -4.23
N GLY A 205 -5.48 8.14 -3.79
CA GLY A 205 -6.77 8.76 -3.46
C GLY A 205 -7.53 9.28 -4.69
N GLY A 206 -8.86 9.36 -4.57
CA GLY A 206 -9.73 9.99 -5.57
C GLY A 206 -9.71 11.51 -5.47
N GLY A 207 -10.10 12.21 -6.54
CA GLY A 207 -10.24 13.68 -6.56
C GLY A 207 -11.57 14.14 -5.96
N ALA A 208 -11.65 15.36 -5.45
CA ALA A 208 -12.92 15.95 -5.02
C ALA A 208 -13.79 16.36 -6.21
N GLY A 209 -15.10 16.45 -6.02
CA GLY A 209 -15.99 17.08 -7.00
C GLY A 209 -15.74 18.59 -7.12
N GLY A 210 -16.23 19.18 -8.21
CA GLY A 210 -16.28 20.62 -8.41
C GLY A 210 -17.55 21.21 -7.77
N PRO A 211 -17.47 22.43 -7.21
CA PRO A 211 -18.66 23.12 -6.72
C PRO A 211 -19.53 23.61 -7.88
N SER A 212 -20.79 23.91 -7.57
CA SER A 212 -21.67 24.59 -8.51
C SER A 212 -21.22 26.03 -8.76
N ALA A 213 -21.91 26.70 -9.69
CA ALA A 213 -21.85 28.14 -9.83
C ALA A 213 -23.24 28.72 -9.52
N ASP A 214 -23.49 28.99 -8.24
CA ASP A 214 -24.60 29.81 -7.77
C ASP A 214 -24.05 31.12 -7.17
N SER A 215 -24.45 32.28 -7.73
CA SER A 215 -24.08 33.59 -7.19
C SER A 215 -24.88 33.98 -5.96
N SER A 216 -26.01 33.31 -5.73
CA SER A 216 -26.89 33.55 -4.61
C SER A 216 -26.57 32.70 -3.39
N ASP A 217 -25.85 31.59 -3.57
CA ASP A 217 -25.41 30.70 -2.50
C ASP A 217 -23.92 30.33 -2.61
N PRO A 218 -23.02 30.96 -1.84
CA PRO A 218 -21.60 30.60 -1.84
C PRO A 218 -21.29 29.28 -1.12
N TYR A 219 -22.30 28.54 -0.64
CA TYR A 219 -22.18 27.38 0.24
C TYR A 219 -22.41 26.04 -0.46
N ASP A 220 -22.43 26.02 -1.78
CA ASP A 220 -22.51 24.78 -2.57
C ASP A 220 -21.20 23.98 -2.51
N MET A 221 -21.20 22.96 -1.65
CA MET A 221 -20.04 22.11 -1.40
C MET A 221 -20.12 20.78 -2.15
N SER A 222 -19.02 20.43 -2.81
CA SER A 222 -18.86 19.15 -3.49
C SER A 222 -18.51 18.02 -2.53
N GLY A 223 -18.60 16.78 -3.02
CA GLY A 223 -18.12 15.63 -2.29
C GLY A 223 -16.59 15.54 -2.34
N SER A 224 -15.94 15.20 -1.23
CA SER A 224 -14.49 15.00 -1.22
C SER A 224 -14.11 13.60 -1.72
N GLY A 225 -12.87 13.43 -2.19
CA GLY A 225 -12.39 12.15 -2.73
C GLY A 225 -12.15 11.09 -1.66
N GLY A 226 -12.33 9.81 -2.00
CA GLY A 226 -12.03 8.69 -1.11
C GLY A 226 -10.53 8.42 -0.94
N GLY A 227 -10.12 7.97 0.24
CA GLY A 227 -8.73 7.61 0.54
C GLY A 227 -8.31 6.31 -0.13
N GLY A 228 -7.06 6.21 -0.57
CA GLY A 228 -6.51 4.97 -1.13
C GLY A 228 -6.33 3.89 -0.07
N GLY A 229 -6.52 2.62 -0.46
CA GLY A 229 -6.24 1.47 0.39
C GLY A 229 -4.76 1.39 0.77
N GLY A 230 -4.47 0.87 1.96
CA GLY A 230 -3.12 0.75 2.48
C GLY A 230 -2.29 -0.37 1.86
N ALA A 231 -1.09 -0.56 2.37
CA ALA A 231 -0.21 -1.64 1.96
C ALA A 231 0.17 -2.53 3.15
N LEU A 232 -0.01 -3.84 2.97
CA LEU A 232 0.25 -4.86 3.98
C LEU A 232 1.17 -5.93 3.41
N ARG A 233 2.23 -6.27 4.15
CA ARG A 233 3.08 -7.43 3.90
C ARG A 233 3.17 -8.31 5.14
N ILE A 234 2.93 -9.61 4.96
CA ILE A 234 3.08 -10.62 6.01
C ILE A 234 4.09 -11.66 5.52
N MET A 235 5.16 -11.86 6.28
CA MET A 235 6.20 -12.87 6.03
C MET A 235 6.15 -13.90 7.16
N ALA A 236 5.91 -15.17 6.84
CA ALA A 236 5.78 -16.26 7.80
C ALA A 236 6.83 -17.36 7.56
N GLY A 237 7.43 -17.84 8.66
CA GLY A 237 8.29 -19.02 8.65
C GLY A 237 7.51 -20.34 8.67
N GLY A 238 6.26 -20.30 9.16
CA GLY A 238 5.30 -21.39 9.10
C GLY A 238 4.16 -21.10 8.11
N ASP A 239 2.98 -21.63 8.37
CA ASP A 239 1.82 -21.48 7.47
C ASP A 239 1.11 -20.13 7.68
N ILE A 240 0.45 -19.62 6.63
CA ILE A 240 -0.49 -18.50 6.71
C ILE A 240 -1.90 -19.03 6.48
N THR A 241 -2.72 -19.04 7.54
CA THR A 241 -4.14 -19.44 7.47
C THR A 241 -5.07 -18.23 7.60
N ILE A 242 -5.93 -18.01 6.60
CA ILE A 242 -6.90 -16.92 6.55
C ILE A 242 -8.31 -17.49 6.60
N ASN A 243 -8.89 -17.53 7.80
CA ASN A 243 -10.25 -18.03 8.04
C ASN A 243 -11.32 -16.94 7.84
N SER A 244 -10.96 -15.67 8.03
CA SER A 244 -11.84 -14.51 7.82
C SER A 244 -11.31 -13.63 6.69
N SER A 245 -11.06 -12.33 6.90
CA SER A 245 -10.68 -11.46 5.79
C SER A 245 -9.48 -10.57 6.02
N ILE A 246 -8.66 -10.42 4.98
CA ILE A 246 -7.67 -9.34 4.88
C ILE A 246 -8.20 -8.30 3.88
N ARG A 247 -8.20 -7.01 4.25
CA ARG A 247 -8.77 -5.93 3.43
C ARG A 247 -7.81 -4.77 3.24
N ALA A 248 -7.67 -4.32 2.00
CA ALA A 248 -6.93 -3.13 1.59
C ALA A 248 -7.77 -2.33 0.59
N ASN A 249 -9.04 -2.11 0.88
CA ASN A 249 -9.96 -1.41 -0.02
C ASN A 249 -9.70 0.10 -0.02
N GLY A 250 -9.94 0.74 -1.16
CA GLY A 250 -10.09 2.19 -1.23
C GLY A 250 -11.41 2.63 -0.59
N GLY A 251 -11.43 3.87 -0.10
CA GLY A 251 -12.64 4.51 0.40
C GLY A 251 -13.52 5.03 -0.73
N HIS A 252 -14.81 5.11 -0.47
CA HIS A 252 -15.79 5.72 -1.38
C HIS A 252 -15.60 7.24 -1.44
N GLY A 253 -15.90 7.85 -2.59
CA GLY A 253 -16.03 9.30 -2.68
C GLY A 253 -17.24 9.80 -1.89
N GLY A 254 -17.15 11.02 -1.37
CA GLY A 254 -18.27 11.69 -0.72
C GLY A 254 -19.32 12.13 -1.73
N ALA A 255 -20.59 12.18 -1.31
CA ALA A 255 -21.64 12.75 -2.15
C ALA A 255 -21.51 14.28 -2.22
N GLY A 256 -21.85 14.86 -3.36
CA GLY A 256 -22.00 16.31 -3.51
C GLY A 256 -23.27 16.81 -2.84
N PHE A 257 -23.34 18.11 -2.62
CA PHE A 257 -24.53 18.82 -2.14
C PHE A 257 -25.10 19.75 -3.24
N GLU A 258 -26.43 19.86 -3.29
CA GLU A 258 -27.20 20.65 -4.27
C GLU A 258 -26.86 20.47 -5.76
N TYR A 259 -26.04 21.34 -6.34
CA TYR A 259 -25.63 21.30 -7.75
C TYR A 259 -24.15 20.91 -7.90
N SER A 260 -23.54 20.39 -6.85
CA SER A 260 -22.11 20.07 -6.84
C SER A 260 -21.83 18.62 -7.24
N GLY A 261 -20.61 18.41 -7.76
CA GLY A 261 -20.14 17.08 -8.14
C GLY A 261 -19.84 16.19 -6.94
N GLY A 262 -20.03 14.87 -7.12
CA GLY A 262 -19.58 13.87 -6.17
C GLY A 262 -18.06 13.66 -6.24
N GLY A 263 -17.45 13.24 -5.14
CA GLY A 263 -16.01 12.93 -5.09
C GLY A 263 -15.68 11.59 -5.76
N GLY A 264 -14.48 11.44 -6.30
CA GLY A 264 -13.99 10.19 -6.87
C GLY A 264 -13.62 9.16 -5.79
N GLY A 265 -13.76 7.87 -6.09
CA GLY A 265 -13.36 6.78 -5.21
C GLY A 265 -11.83 6.61 -5.13
N GLY A 266 -11.33 6.22 -3.97
CA GLY A 266 -9.93 5.84 -3.77
C GLY A 266 -9.65 4.46 -4.39
N SER A 267 -8.43 4.24 -4.87
CA SER A 267 -8.04 2.91 -5.38
C SER A 267 -7.79 1.90 -4.25
N GLY A 268 -7.92 0.61 -4.57
CA GLY A 268 -7.48 -0.47 -3.69
C GLY A 268 -5.97 -0.43 -3.44
N GLY A 269 -5.53 -1.05 -2.36
CA GLY A 269 -4.16 -1.08 -1.88
C GLY A 269 -3.37 -2.32 -2.29
N ALA A 270 -2.30 -2.61 -1.55
CA ALA A 270 -1.41 -3.74 -1.81
C ALA A 270 -1.47 -4.76 -0.67
N ILE A 271 -1.61 -6.04 -1.00
CA ILE A 271 -1.49 -7.15 -0.04
C ILE A 271 -0.42 -8.11 -0.56
N PHE A 272 0.61 -8.35 0.24
CA PHE A 272 1.70 -9.28 -0.06
C PHE A 272 1.85 -10.33 1.05
N LEU A 273 1.61 -11.59 0.73
CA LEU A 273 1.82 -12.71 1.64
C LEU A 273 3.03 -13.51 1.18
N GLU A 274 3.94 -13.84 2.10
CA GLU A 274 5.10 -14.70 1.87
C GLU A 274 5.15 -15.76 2.96
N SER A 275 5.18 -17.04 2.58
CA SER A 275 5.17 -18.17 3.51
C SER A 275 6.22 -19.21 3.15
N LEU A 276 7.07 -19.61 4.10
CA LEU A 276 7.92 -20.81 3.90
C LEU A 276 7.12 -22.12 4.00
N GLY A 277 5.90 -22.06 4.56
CA GLY A 277 4.91 -23.13 4.54
C GLY A 277 3.86 -22.90 3.45
N ASP A 278 2.62 -23.30 3.74
CA ASP A 278 1.48 -23.13 2.84
C ASP A 278 0.76 -21.79 3.11
N VAL A 279 0.09 -21.24 2.10
CA VAL A 279 -0.91 -20.19 2.29
C VAL A 279 -2.30 -20.79 2.06
N ILE A 280 -3.13 -20.77 3.11
CA ILE A 280 -4.46 -21.39 3.13
C ILE A 280 -5.52 -20.30 3.31
N VAL A 281 -6.31 -20.05 2.27
CA VAL A 281 -7.38 -19.03 2.24
C VAL A 281 -8.73 -19.71 2.30
N ALA A 282 -9.34 -19.74 3.49
CA ALA A 282 -10.71 -20.21 3.70
C ALA A 282 -11.74 -19.06 3.68
N GLY A 283 -11.31 -17.83 3.97
CA GLY A 283 -12.14 -16.62 3.92
C GLY A 283 -11.89 -15.76 2.68
N SER A 284 -11.57 -14.47 2.83
CA SER A 284 -11.42 -13.55 1.69
C SER A 284 -10.23 -12.60 1.78
N ILE A 285 -9.48 -12.41 0.70
CA ILE A 285 -8.48 -11.35 0.56
C ILE A 285 -8.99 -10.31 -0.45
N ILE A 286 -9.17 -9.06 -0.02
CA ILE A 286 -9.85 -8.03 -0.81
C ILE A 286 -9.01 -6.75 -0.89
N ALA A 287 -8.77 -6.27 -2.11
CA ALA A 287 -8.13 -4.98 -2.39
C ALA A 287 -8.85 -4.28 -3.55
N THR A 288 -10.13 -3.94 -3.37
CA THR A 288 -10.92 -3.25 -4.41
C THR A 288 -10.85 -1.73 -4.28
N GLY A 289 -11.09 -1.01 -5.37
CA GLY A 289 -11.33 0.42 -5.30
C GLY A 289 -12.66 0.74 -4.62
N GLY A 290 -12.78 1.97 -4.11
CA GLY A 290 -14.05 2.54 -3.67
C GLY A 290 -14.84 3.08 -4.86
N SER A 291 -16.17 3.12 -4.70
CA SER A 291 -17.03 3.77 -5.69
C SER A 291 -16.88 5.29 -5.65
N GLY A 292 -17.20 5.95 -6.76
CA GLY A 292 -17.47 7.38 -6.78
C GLY A 292 -18.65 7.74 -5.88
N GLY A 293 -18.63 8.96 -5.37
CA GLY A 293 -19.75 9.57 -4.67
C GLY A 293 -20.78 10.09 -5.66
N ALA A 294 -22.05 10.03 -5.26
CA ALA A 294 -23.12 10.59 -6.08
C ALA A 294 -22.99 12.11 -6.19
N GLY A 295 -23.19 12.65 -7.39
CA GLY A 295 -23.51 14.07 -7.53
C GLY A 295 -24.85 14.35 -6.85
N ALA A 296 -25.08 15.60 -6.47
CA ALA A 296 -26.35 15.94 -5.85
C ALA A 296 -27.51 15.86 -6.87
N PRO A 297 -28.67 15.30 -6.48
CA PRO A 297 -29.76 15.04 -7.41
C PRO A 297 -30.45 16.36 -7.80
N THR A 298 -30.23 16.80 -9.03
CA THR A 298 -31.04 17.87 -9.61
C THR A 298 -32.40 17.33 -10.05
N ILE A 299 -33.44 18.18 -10.01
CA ILE A 299 -34.77 17.85 -10.55
C ILE A 299 -34.64 17.41 -12.02
N GLY A 300 -34.78 16.11 -12.29
CA GLY A 300 -35.04 15.54 -13.62
C GLY A 300 -33.84 15.15 -14.49
N THR A 301 -32.59 15.09 -14.00
CA THR A 301 -31.41 14.77 -14.83
C THR A 301 -30.34 13.94 -14.11
N THR A 302 -29.44 13.29 -14.87
CA THR A 302 -28.34 12.46 -14.36
C THR A 302 -27.30 13.28 -13.61
N VAL A 303 -26.78 12.67 -12.53
CA VAL A 303 -25.93 13.26 -11.48
C VAL A 303 -24.46 13.37 -11.90
N SER A 304 -23.80 14.44 -11.44
CA SER A 304 -22.37 14.74 -11.63
C SER A 304 -21.50 13.85 -10.73
N ASP A 305 -21.69 12.54 -10.86
CA ASP A 305 -21.05 11.52 -10.04
C ASP A 305 -19.52 11.54 -10.19
N GLY A 306 -18.85 11.22 -9.09
CA GLY A 306 -17.43 10.91 -9.13
C GLY A 306 -17.16 9.57 -9.82
N GLY A 307 -15.93 9.39 -10.28
CA GLY A 307 -15.47 8.14 -10.89
C GLY A 307 -15.01 7.13 -9.84
N ASP A 308 -15.24 5.84 -10.10
CA ASP A 308 -14.76 4.73 -9.26
C ASP A 308 -13.23 4.62 -9.27
N GLY A 309 -12.66 4.28 -8.11
CA GLY A 309 -11.25 3.96 -7.97
C GLY A 309 -10.90 2.59 -8.57
N SER A 310 -9.66 2.43 -9.04
CA SER A 310 -9.21 1.14 -9.58
C SER A 310 -9.06 0.09 -8.48
N VAL A 311 -9.09 -1.19 -8.88
CA VAL A 311 -8.63 -2.29 -8.02
C VAL A 311 -7.16 -2.12 -7.61
N GLY A 312 -6.82 -2.71 -6.48
CA GLY A 312 -5.49 -2.81 -5.93
C GLY A 312 -4.69 -3.97 -6.52
N ARG A 313 -3.77 -4.52 -5.73
CA ARG A 313 -2.87 -5.60 -6.13
C ARG A 313 -2.68 -6.60 -5.00
N ILE A 314 -2.70 -7.88 -5.33
CA ILE A 314 -2.52 -8.98 -4.37
C ILE A 314 -1.41 -9.88 -4.90
N ARG A 315 -0.44 -10.20 -4.05
CA ARG A 315 0.62 -11.17 -4.32
C ARG A 315 0.68 -12.18 -3.20
N ILE A 316 0.78 -13.45 -3.57
CA ILE A 316 0.91 -14.56 -2.63
C ILE A 316 2.10 -15.39 -3.10
N ASP A 317 3.13 -15.42 -2.27
CA ASP A 317 4.26 -16.32 -2.44
C ASP A 317 4.18 -17.38 -1.34
N ASP A 318 4.15 -18.66 -1.71
CA ASP A 318 4.23 -19.78 -0.77
C ASP A 318 5.21 -20.86 -1.26
N ARG A 319 5.32 -21.95 -0.51
CA ARG A 319 6.36 -22.96 -0.74
C ARG A 319 6.34 -23.59 -2.14
N ASP A 320 5.18 -23.77 -2.74
CA ASP A 320 5.03 -24.40 -4.07
C ASP A 320 4.48 -23.46 -5.14
N GLY A 321 4.22 -22.21 -4.76
CA GLY A 321 3.71 -21.16 -5.61
C GLY A 321 2.21 -21.25 -5.89
N ASN A 322 1.45 -22.00 -5.09
CA ASN A 322 -0.01 -22.11 -5.21
C ASN A 322 -0.67 -22.11 -3.83
N TRP A 323 -1.44 -21.07 -3.53
CA TRP A 323 -2.26 -21.07 -2.33
C TRP A 323 -3.45 -22.03 -2.45
N SER A 324 -3.98 -22.49 -1.32
CA SER A 324 -5.10 -23.44 -1.27
C SER A 324 -6.29 -22.94 -0.46
N GLY A 325 -7.43 -23.60 -0.57
CA GLY A 325 -8.63 -23.30 0.21
C GLY A 325 -9.86 -22.97 -0.63
N ALA A 326 -11.01 -22.81 0.03
CA ALA A 326 -12.30 -22.53 -0.61
C ALA A 326 -12.69 -21.04 -0.60
N GLY A 327 -11.77 -20.18 -0.14
CA GLY A 327 -11.98 -18.74 -0.02
C GLY A 327 -11.94 -17.99 -1.35
N SER A 328 -11.99 -16.66 -1.26
CA SER A 328 -11.90 -15.77 -2.42
C SER A 328 -10.73 -14.78 -2.33
N VAL A 329 -10.20 -14.41 -3.50
CA VAL A 329 -9.14 -13.41 -3.63
C VAL A 329 -9.55 -12.43 -4.71
N THR A 330 -9.66 -11.13 -4.39
CA THR A 330 -10.17 -10.11 -5.32
C THR A 330 -9.42 -8.78 -5.15
N PRO A 331 -8.68 -8.30 -6.18
CA PRO A 331 -8.49 -8.90 -7.51
C PRO A 331 -7.73 -10.24 -7.46
N ALA A 332 -7.62 -10.95 -8.58
CA ALA A 332 -6.84 -12.19 -8.65
C ALA A 332 -5.40 -11.94 -8.18
N ALA A 333 -4.83 -12.88 -7.42
CA ALA A 333 -3.47 -12.77 -6.94
C ALA A 333 -2.45 -13.06 -8.05
N TYR A 334 -1.30 -12.40 -7.98
CA TYR A 334 -0.08 -12.91 -8.57
C TYR A 334 0.50 -13.97 -7.64
N GLU A 335 0.78 -15.16 -8.17
CA GLU A 335 1.25 -16.31 -7.41
C GLU A 335 2.68 -16.65 -7.84
N ALA A 336 3.55 -16.90 -6.87
CA ALA A 336 4.93 -17.31 -7.14
C ALA A 336 5.44 -18.23 -6.04
N VAL A 337 6.43 -19.07 -6.37
CA VAL A 337 7.15 -19.81 -5.34
C VAL A 337 7.91 -18.80 -4.48
N VAL A 338 7.85 -18.93 -3.15
CA VAL A 338 8.72 -18.16 -2.26
C VAL A 338 10.14 -18.44 -2.70
N ASP A 339 10.79 -17.37 -3.10
CA ASP A 339 12.17 -17.40 -3.52
C ASP A 339 13.05 -17.60 -2.28
N SER A 340 13.07 -18.83 -1.76
CA SER A 340 14.05 -19.30 -0.78
C SER A 340 15.46 -19.31 -1.38
N ASP A 341 15.55 -19.09 -2.69
CA ASP A 341 16.71 -19.24 -3.55
C ASP A 341 17.00 -17.97 -4.38
N SER A 342 16.60 -16.78 -3.90
CA SER A 342 16.89 -15.49 -4.53
C SER A 342 18.39 -15.15 -4.38
N GLY A 343 19.27 -16.03 -4.87
CA GLY A 343 19.69 -15.79 -6.23
C GLY A 343 20.43 -14.48 -6.40
N VAL A 344 21.26 -14.11 -5.43
CA VAL A 344 22.60 -13.69 -5.84
C VAL A 344 23.15 -14.85 -6.64
N VAL A 345 23.05 -14.67 -7.96
CA VAL A 345 24.05 -15.03 -8.94
C VAL A 345 25.43 -14.96 -8.27
N THR A 346 25.84 -16.04 -7.62
CA THR A 346 27.17 -16.55 -7.83
C THR A 346 27.12 -17.44 -9.07
N GLN A 347 26.76 -16.86 -10.22
CA GLN A 347 27.77 -16.92 -11.27
C GLN A 347 28.95 -16.16 -10.65
N ILE A 348 29.79 -16.89 -9.91
CA ILE A 348 31.20 -16.59 -9.95
C ILE A 348 31.50 -16.83 -11.42
N ASP A 349 31.30 -15.80 -12.23
CA ASP A 349 32.04 -15.68 -13.46
C ASP A 349 33.46 -15.59 -12.93
N SER A 350 34.09 -16.76 -12.81
CA SER A 350 35.50 -16.83 -12.54
C SER A 350 36.12 -16.25 -13.80
N GLY A 351 36.17 -14.91 -13.84
CA GLY A 351 37.06 -14.12 -14.66
C GLY A 351 38.50 -14.37 -14.24
N ILE A 352 38.88 -15.64 -14.08
CA ILE A 352 40.18 -16.13 -14.49
C ILE A 352 40.13 -16.21 -16.02
N SER A 353 39.88 -15.08 -16.68
CA SER A 353 40.66 -14.78 -17.85
C SER A 353 41.98 -14.28 -17.30
N CYS A 354 43.07 -14.99 -17.57
CA CYS A 354 44.42 -14.58 -17.20
C CYS A 354 44.67 -13.15 -17.73
N GLY A 355 44.49 -12.11 -16.90
CA GLY A 355 44.63 -10.72 -17.33
C GLY A 355 44.65 -9.75 -16.16
N SER A 356 45.79 -9.10 -15.97
CA SER A 356 46.19 -8.32 -14.79
C SER A 356 45.29 -7.14 -14.43
N ILE A 357 44.95 -7.03 -13.14
CA ILE A 357 44.40 -5.83 -12.51
C ILE A 357 45.49 -4.75 -12.41
N ALA A 358 45.24 -3.58 -12.99
CA ALA A 358 45.90 -2.34 -12.61
C ALA A 358 45.18 -1.77 -11.38
N LEU A 359 45.89 -1.72 -10.26
CA LEU A 359 45.42 -1.17 -9.00
C LEU A 359 45.50 0.36 -9.07
N VAL A 360 44.35 1.04 -8.98
CA VAL A 360 44.28 2.46 -8.59
C VAL A 360 43.84 2.51 -7.13
N ASP A 361 44.59 3.28 -6.35
CA ASP A 361 44.65 3.32 -4.89
C ASP A 361 43.34 3.70 -4.19
N ASP A 362 42.78 2.75 -3.43
CA ASP A 362 42.08 3.04 -2.17
C ASP A 362 42.26 1.87 -1.18
N LYS A 363 43.54 1.54 -0.93
CA LYS A 363 44.04 0.24 -0.43
C LYS A 363 44.07 0.04 1.09
N GLN A 364 43.38 0.83 1.92
CA GLN A 364 43.56 0.69 3.37
C GLN A 364 42.52 -0.22 4.05
N ASN A 365 41.25 -0.25 3.65
CA ASN A 365 40.24 -0.96 4.46
C ASN A 365 40.10 -2.47 4.16
N ILE A 366 40.22 -2.90 2.90
CA ILE A 366 40.02 -4.32 2.55
C ILE A 366 41.15 -5.21 3.08
N PHE A 367 42.40 -4.73 3.06
CA PHE A 367 43.54 -5.46 3.62
C PHE A 367 43.41 -5.61 5.14
N PHE A 368 42.92 -4.57 5.84
CA PHE A 368 42.68 -4.64 7.28
C PHE A 368 41.58 -5.63 7.64
N THR A 369 40.45 -5.67 6.94
CA THR A 369 39.37 -6.63 7.22
C THR A 369 39.83 -8.08 7.00
N LEU A 370 40.62 -8.31 5.94
CA LEU A 370 41.13 -9.64 5.62
C LEU A 370 42.25 -10.09 6.58
N LEU A 371 43.13 -9.16 6.99
CA LEU A 371 44.15 -9.40 8.01
C LEU A 371 43.51 -9.67 9.38
N LEU A 372 42.47 -8.94 9.77
CA LEU A 372 41.75 -9.14 11.04
C LEU A 372 41.10 -10.54 11.06
N GLY A 373 40.51 -10.97 9.95
CA GLY A 373 39.98 -12.32 9.78
C GLY A 373 41.06 -13.41 9.94
N ILE A 374 42.23 -13.23 9.31
CA ILE A 374 43.36 -14.18 9.41
C ILE A 374 43.92 -14.24 10.84
N VAL A 375 44.04 -13.09 11.52
CA VAL A 375 44.53 -13.01 12.90
C VAL A 375 43.55 -13.67 13.87
N ALA A 376 42.24 -13.44 13.72
CA ALA A 376 41.22 -14.09 14.56
C ALA A 376 41.25 -15.62 14.42
N VAL A 377 41.33 -16.13 13.18
CA VAL A 377 41.43 -17.57 12.92
C VAL A 377 42.74 -18.15 13.49
N SER A 378 43.85 -17.44 13.34
CA SER A 378 45.16 -17.86 13.88
C SER A 378 45.16 -17.92 15.40
N PHE A 379 44.51 -16.96 16.07
CA PHE A 379 44.40 -16.91 17.53
C PHE A 379 43.56 -18.05 18.07
N VAL A 380 42.39 -18.32 17.47
CA VAL A 380 41.54 -19.46 17.84
C VAL A 380 42.26 -20.79 17.65
N MET A 381 42.97 -20.95 16.52
CA MET A 381 43.76 -22.15 16.25
C MET A 381 44.92 -22.33 17.23
N GLY A 382 45.59 -21.25 17.64
CA GLY A 382 46.65 -21.26 18.65
C GLY A 382 46.13 -21.63 20.04
N PHE A 383 45.00 -21.06 20.45
CA PHE A 383 44.36 -21.35 21.74
C PHE A 383 43.92 -22.82 21.83
N LEU A 384 43.31 -23.35 20.76
CA LEU A 384 42.92 -24.77 20.67
C LEU A 384 44.11 -25.74 20.71
N ARG A 385 45.30 -25.32 20.26
CA ARG A 385 46.52 -26.13 20.40
C ARG A 385 47.01 -26.19 21.84
N LYS A 386 46.97 -25.07 22.58
CA LYS A 386 47.34 -25.05 24.00
C LYS A 386 46.38 -25.85 24.87
N LEU A 387 45.07 -25.77 24.61
CA LEU A 387 44.07 -26.57 25.34
C LEU A 387 44.33 -28.08 25.19
N LYS A 388 44.69 -28.56 24.00
CA LYS A 388 45.04 -29.99 23.80
C LYS A 388 46.27 -30.46 24.56
N PHE A 389 47.14 -29.54 24.99
CA PHE A 389 48.33 -29.87 25.76
C PHE A 389 48.02 -30.03 27.25
N ILE A 390 47.03 -29.29 27.75
CA ILE A 390 46.60 -29.33 29.17
C ILE A 390 45.84 -30.63 29.47
N PHE A 391 45.04 -31.14 28.52
CA PHE A 391 44.27 -32.38 28.70
C PHE A 391 45.03 -33.68 28.38
N LYS A 392 46.37 -33.63 28.29
CA LYS A 392 47.24 -34.79 28.03
C LYS A 392 48.18 -35.16 29.19
N GLN A 393 48.00 -34.54 30.35
CA GLN A 393 48.53 -35.03 31.63
C GLN A 393 47.42 -35.75 32.39
#